data_AF-W5MRW0-F1
#
_entry.id   AF-W5MRW0-F1
#
_cell.length_a   1.000
_cell.length_b   1.000
_cell.length_c   1.000
_cell.angle_alpha   90.00
_cell.angle_beta   90.00
_cell.angle_gamma   90.00
#
_symmetry.space_group_name_H-M   'P 1'
#
loop_
_entity.id
_entity.type
_entity.pdbx_description
1 polymer ?
#
loop_
_entity_poly.entity_id
_entity_poly.type
_entity_poly.pdbx_seq_one_letter_code
_entity_poly.pdbx_strand_id
1 'polypeptide(L)'
;GSDRCYPIQGSLSLVEVGSDGSVYGVNRNGVVFKRLGIDACNPFGRRWWALRAAGVARHVSYDRGILWVVCKDGRVQRCQV
;
A
#
# COMPACT_ATOMS: atom_id res chain seq x y z
N GLY A 1 -3.75 25.53 -0.16
CA GLY A 1 -3.90 24.15 -0.66
C GLY A 1 -5.35 23.74 -0.45
N SER A 2 -5.92 22.93 -1.34
CA SER A 2 -7.31 22.51 -1.17
C SER A 2 -7.42 21.43 -0.09
N ASP A 3 -8.21 21.66 0.95
CA ASP A 3 -8.50 20.68 2.02
C ASP A 3 -9.53 19.62 1.57
N ARG A 4 -9.49 19.23 0.29
CA ARG A 4 -10.50 18.36 -0.33
C ARG A 4 -9.98 16.94 -0.48
N CYS A 5 -10.66 16.01 0.19
CA CYS A 5 -10.46 14.57 -0.01
C CYS A 5 -11.25 14.08 -1.24
N TYR A 6 -10.63 13.22 -2.05
CA TYR A 6 -11.29 12.55 -3.17
C TYR A 6 -11.43 11.07 -2.87
N PRO A 7 -12.62 10.47 -3.07
CA PRO A 7 -12.80 9.05 -2.86
C PRO A 7 -11.99 8.26 -3.88
N ILE A 8 -11.17 7.32 -3.40
CA ILE A 8 -10.44 6.37 -4.24
C ILE A 8 -11.11 5.01 -4.11
N GLN A 9 -11.55 4.45 -5.23
CA GLN A 9 -12.15 3.12 -5.25
C GLN A 9 -11.20 2.07 -4.65
N GLY A 10 -11.71 1.27 -3.71
CA GLY A 10 -10.98 0.25 -2.98
C GLY A 10 -11.58 0.01 -1.60
N SER A 11 -11.13 -1.05 -0.93
CA SER A 11 -11.51 -1.36 0.45
C SER A 11 -10.24 -1.75 1.21
N LEU A 12 -9.66 -0.77 1.88
CA LEU A 12 -8.43 -0.92 2.66
C LEU A 12 -8.70 -0.55 4.13
N SER A 13 -7.99 -1.19 5.03
CA SER A 13 -7.99 -0.85 6.47
C SER A 13 -6.82 0.04 6.85
N LEU A 14 -5.77 0.08 6.03
CA LEU A 14 -4.59 0.92 6.22
C LEU A 14 -3.94 1.23 4.87
N VAL A 15 -3.34 2.42 4.77
CA VAL A 15 -2.58 2.91 3.61
C VAL A 15 -1.29 3.58 4.10
N GLU A 16 -0.22 3.45 3.32
CA GLU A 16 1.10 4.02 3.56
C GLU A 16 1.66 4.63 2.27
N VAL A 17 2.46 5.68 2.42
CA VAL A 17 3.04 6.43 1.28
C VAL A 17 4.54 6.58 1.49
N GLY A 18 5.32 6.07 0.53
CA GLY A 18 6.77 6.20 0.52
C GLY A 18 7.26 7.58 0.09
N SER A 19 8.52 7.86 0.37
CA SER A 19 9.18 9.11 -0.06
C SER A 19 9.23 9.30 -1.58
N ASP A 20 9.11 8.21 -2.34
CA ASP A 20 9.07 8.20 -3.81
C ASP A 20 7.64 8.35 -4.40
N GLY A 21 6.63 8.55 -3.55
CA GLY A 21 5.22 8.65 -3.95
C GLY A 21 4.51 7.30 -4.16
N SER A 22 5.20 6.17 -3.96
CA SER A 22 4.56 4.86 -4.00
C SER A 22 3.57 4.70 -2.86
N VAL A 23 2.39 4.19 -3.18
CA VAL A 23 1.34 3.94 -2.19
C VAL A 23 1.07 2.45 -2.07
N TYR A 24 1.11 1.95 -0.84
CA TYR A 24 0.77 0.58 -0.49
C TYR A 24 -0.35 0.59 0.55
N GLY A 25 -1.05 -0.53 0.68
CA GLY A 25 -2.05 -0.68 1.72
C GLY A 25 -2.43 -2.13 1.93
N VAL A 26 -3.22 -2.36 2.98
CA VAL A 26 -3.71 -3.69 3.35
C VAL A 26 -5.22 -3.62 3.59
N ASN A 27 -5.95 -4.63 3.13
CA ASN A 27 -7.38 -4.76 3.41
C ASN A 27 -7.64 -5.58 4.68
N ARG A 28 -8.91 -5.64 5.11
CA ARG A 28 -9.32 -6.38 6.32
C ARG A 28 -8.98 -7.88 6.27
N ASN A 29 -8.93 -8.46 5.07
CA ASN A 29 -8.56 -9.85 4.83
C ASN A 29 -7.03 -10.08 4.87
N GLY A 30 -6.23 -9.02 5.05
CA GLY A 30 -4.78 -9.07 5.11
C GLY A 30 -4.10 -9.21 3.74
N VAL A 31 -4.80 -8.89 2.65
CA VAL A 31 -4.21 -8.81 1.31
C VAL A 31 -3.52 -7.46 1.17
N VAL A 32 -2.26 -7.48 0.75
CA VAL A 32 -1.45 -6.28 0.47
C VAL A 32 -1.67 -5.83 -0.96
N PHE A 33 -1.81 -4.53 -1.17
CA PHE A 33 -1.97 -3.92 -2.49
C PHE A 33 -0.94 -2.81 -2.72
N LYS A 34 -0.51 -2.67 -3.98
CA LYS A 34 0.19 -1.48 -4.50
C LYS A 34 -0.77 -0.63 -5.34
N ARG A 35 -0.74 0.68 -5.20
CA ARG A 35 -1.43 1.61 -6.11
C ARG A 35 -0.56 1.84 -7.34
N LEU A 36 -1.04 1.43 -8.51
CA LEU A 36 -0.30 1.55 -9.76
C LEU A 36 -0.66 2.84 -10.51
N GLY A 37 0.30 3.37 -11.28
CA GLY A 37 0.11 4.49 -12.19
C GLY A 37 0.02 5.85 -11.51
N ILE A 38 0.59 5.98 -10.31
CA ILE A 38 0.85 7.27 -9.68
C ILE A 38 2.05 7.89 -10.39
N ASP A 39 1.88 9.14 -10.82
CA ASP A 39 2.93 9.98 -11.39
C ASP A 39 2.54 11.46 -11.18
N ALA A 40 3.41 12.39 -11.60
CA ALA A 40 3.18 13.83 -11.44
C ALA A 40 1.92 14.33 -12.17
N CYS A 41 1.52 13.68 -13.27
CA CYS A 41 0.32 14.04 -14.04
C CYS A 41 -0.94 13.30 -13.53
N ASN A 42 -0.77 12.18 -12.83
CA ASN A 42 -1.84 11.37 -12.28
C ASN A 42 -1.57 11.00 -10.80
N PRO A 43 -1.74 11.94 -9.86
CA PRO A 43 -1.46 11.70 -8.44
C PRO A 43 -2.41 10.69 -7.79
N PHE A 44 -3.59 10.43 -8.38
CA PHE A 44 -4.58 9.48 -7.86
C PHE A 44 -4.24 8.01 -8.17
N GLY A 45 -3.30 7.75 -9.09
CA GLY A 45 -3.07 6.43 -9.63
C GLY A 45 -4.24 5.92 -10.47
N ARG A 46 -4.18 4.66 -10.89
CA ARG A 46 -5.16 4.05 -11.82
C ARG A 46 -5.90 2.89 -11.17
N ARG A 47 -5.18 2.01 -10.48
CA ARG A 47 -5.75 0.78 -9.91
C ARG A 47 -4.93 0.25 -8.74
N TRP A 48 -5.58 -0.56 -7.92
CA TRP A 48 -4.91 -1.41 -6.94
C TRP A 48 -4.45 -2.71 -7.58
N TRP A 49 -3.26 -3.17 -7.20
CA TRP A 49 -2.71 -4.45 -7.61
C TRP A 49 -2.38 -5.28 -6.38
N ALA A 50 -2.99 -6.46 -6.26
CA ALA A 50 -2.75 -7.37 -5.15
C ALA A 50 -1.35 -7.98 -5.25
N LEU A 51 -0.57 -7.85 -4.19
CA LEU A 51 0.73 -8.50 -4.06
C LEU A 51 0.55 -9.89 -3.46
N ARG A 52 1.43 -10.81 -3.83
CA ARG A 52 1.56 -12.11 -3.17
C ARG A 52 2.52 -11.97 -1.98
N ALA A 53 2.03 -11.43 -0.87
CA ALA A 53 2.75 -11.48 0.40
C ALA A 53 2.72 -12.92 0.95
N ALA A 54 3.77 -13.34 1.65
CA ALA A 54 3.91 -14.71 2.19
C ALA A 54 3.08 -14.95 3.47
N GLY A 55 2.10 -14.11 3.78
CA GLY A 55 1.27 -14.19 4.97
C GLY A 55 0.08 -13.23 4.95
N VAL A 56 -0.77 -13.33 5.98
CA VAL A 56 -1.93 -12.45 6.17
C VAL A 56 -1.46 -11.17 6.84
N ALA A 57 -1.38 -10.08 6.09
CA ALA A 57 -0.87 -8.81 6.60
C ALA A 57 -1.83 -8.12 7.59
N ARG A 58 -1.25 -7.41 8.54
CA ARG A 58 -1.93 -6.51 9.47
C ARG A 58 -1.56 -5.06 9.20
N HIS A 59 -0.30 -4.81 8.89
CA HIS A 59 0.27 -3.49 8.65
C HIS A 59 1.37 -3.61 7.59
N VAL A 60 1.55 -2.55 6.80
CA VAL A 60 2.64 -2.37 5.86
C VAL A 60 3.32 -1.02 6.10
N SER A 61 4.61 -0.91 5.78
CA SER A 61 5.31 0.36 5.61
C SER A 61 6.28 0.22 4.45
N TYR A 62 6.52 1.29 3.69
CA TYR A 62 7.36 1.24 2.50
C TYR A 62 8.25 2.46 2.41
N ASP A 63 9.52 2.23 2.08
CA ASP A 63 10.41 3.29 1.61
C ASP A 63 11.49 2.74 0.67
N ARG A 64 11.82 3.51 -0.38
CA ARG A 64 12.94 3.25 -1.31
C ARG A 64 13.10 1.79 -1.75
N GLY A 65 12.03 1.19 -2.28
CA GLY A 65 12.03 -0.17 -2.83
C GLY A 65 11.94 -1.30 -1.78
N ILE A 66 11.83 -0.96 -0.50
CA ILE A 66 11.69 -1.92 0.59
C ILE A 66 10.30 -1.81 1.20
N LEU A 67 9.53 -2.89 1.09
CA LEU A 67 8.24 -3.06 1.76
C LEU A 67 8.44 -3.90 3.03
N TRP A 68 8.09 -3.34 4.18
CA TRP A 68 7.99 -4.06 5.44
C TRP A 68 6.54 -4.44 5.71
N VAL A 69 6.31 -5.68 6.13
CA VAL A 69 4.97 -6.23 6.41
C VAL A 69 4.97 -6.84 7.79
N VAL A 70 4.01 -6.43 8.63
CA VAL A 70 3.70 -7.11 9.89
C VAL A 70 2.48 -7.99 9.64
N CYS A 71 2.63 -9.30 9.81
CA CYS A 71 1.57 -10.29 9.66
C CYS A 71 0.68 -10.36 10.91
N LYS A 72 -0.54 -10.88 10.75
CA LYS A 72 -1.50 -11.05 11.87
C LYS A 72 -1.02 -12.03 12.93
N ASP A 73 -0.12 -12.96 12.58
CA ASP A 73 0.55 -13.90 13.48
C ASP A 73 1.79 -13.32 14.18
N GLY A 74 2.10 -12.03 13.97
CA GLY A 74 3.22 -11.34 14.57
C GLY A 74 4.54 -11.45 13.80
N ARG A 75 4.62 -12.26 12.72
CA ARG A 75 5.82 -12.29 11.88
C ARG A 75 6.03 -10.96 11.18
N VAL A 76 7.30 -10.60 10.99
CA VAL A 76 7.72 -9.43 10.21
C VAL A 76 8.42 -9.91 8.95
N GLN A 77 8.06 -9.34 7.80
CA GLN A 77 8.63 -9.67 6.50
C GLN A 77 9.23 -8.42 5.86
N ARG A 78 10.39 -8.60 5.21
CA ARG A 78 11.03 -7.60 4.35
C ARG A 78 10.92 -8.08 2.91
N CYS A 79 10.36 -7.26 2.04
CA CYS A 79 10.18 -7.55 0.62
C CYS A 79 10.89 -6.47 -0.22
N GLN A 80 11.79 -6.89 -1.11
CA GLN A 80 12.29 -6.04 -2.18
C GLN A 80 11.21 -6.00 -3.28
N VAL A 81 10.79 -4.81 -3.71
CA VAL A 81 9.65 -4.59 -4.62
C VAL A 81 9.94 -3.58 -5.72
#